data_AF-A0A7V9DN46-F1
#
_entry.id   AF-A0A7V9DN46-F1
#
_cell.length_a   1.000
_cell.length_b   1.000
_cell.length_c   1.000
_cell.angle_alpha   90.00
_cell.angle_beta   90.00
_cell.angle_gamma   90.00
#
_symmetry.space_group_name_H-M   'P 1'
#
loop_
_entity.id
_entity.type
_entity.pdbx_description
1 polymer ?
#
loop_
_entity_poly.entity_id
_entity_poly.type
_entity_poly.pdbx_seq_one_letter_code
_entity_poly.pdbx_strand_id
1 'polypeptide(L)'
;MSDTHERTEPIALAEVDLLIGGMTCASCAARIEKRLNKLDGVTATVNYATEQAKIHAPDSVSTDDLVAQVESAGYTARPARTVGQPSGDEGSSPDEVDETLPLRNRLITSAVLAVPVILMAMVPALQFDYWQWLSLTLAAPVVTWGAWPFHRAAWLNLRHAT
;
A
#
# COMPACT_ATOMS: atom_id res chain seq x y z
N MET A 1 -16.91 -21.81 50.97
CA MET A 1 -16.86 -22.39 49.61
C MET A 1 -16.55 -21.26 48.66
N SER A 2 -15.54 -21.49 47.83
CA SER A 2 -14.61 -20.51 47.30
C SER A 2 -15.20 -19.53 46.28
N ASP A 3 -15.14 -18.24 46.61
CA ASP A 3 -15.17 -17.15 45.63
C ASP A 3 -13.88 -17.21 44.79
N THR A 4 -13.98 -17.78 43.59
CA THR A 4 -12.92 -17.70 42.59
C THR A 4 -13.10 -16.38 41.85
N HIS A 5 -12.46 -15.31 42.36
CA HIS A 5 -12.21 -14.13 41.56
C HIS A 5 -11.17 -14.49 40.49
N GLU A 6 -11.67 -14.92 39.33
CA GLU A 6 -10.91 -15.04 38.10
C GLU A 6 -10.42 -13.64 37.71
N ARG A 7 -9.17 -13.35 38.05
CA ARG A 7 -8.53 -12.07 37.73
C ARG A 7 -8.11 -12.15 36.26
N THR A 8 -8.96 -11.66 35.37
CA THR A 8 -8.57 -11.40 33.98
C THR A 8 -7.48 -10.33 34.00
N GLU A 9 -6.22 -10.74 33.98
CA GLU A 9 -5.12 -9.80 33.74
C GLU A 9 -5.34 -9.16 32.37
N PRO A 10 -5.32 -7.82 32.26
CA PRO A 10 -5.40 -7.16 30.97
C PRO A 10 -4.18 -7.58 30.16
N ILE A 11 -4.39 -8.35 29.09
CA ILE A 11 -3.36 -8.70 28.14
C ILE A 11 -2.87 -7.37 27.56
N ALA A 12 -1.62 -6.99 27.85
CA ALA A 12 -1.01 -5.85 27.21
C ALA A 12 -0.91 -6.17 25.71
N LEU A 13 -1.65 -5.42 24.89
CA LEU A 13 -1.59 -5.53 23.44
C LEU A 13 -0.61 -4.48 22.95
N ALA A 14 0.47 -4.94 22.32
CA ALA A 14 1.41 -4.09 21.62
C ALA A 14 0.81 -3.68 20.27
N GLU A 15 0.93 -2.41 19.92
CA GLU A 15 0.61 -1.90 18.59
C GLU A 15 1.84 -2.00 17.70
N VAL A 16 1.69 -2.68 16.56
CA VAL A 16 2.72 -2.92 15.57
C VAL A 16 2.18 -2.47 14.21
N ASP A 17 2.90 -1.57 13.57
CA ASP A 17 2.61 -1.15 12.21
C ASP A 17 3.56 -1.87 11.24
N LEU A 18 3.01 -2.45 10.16
CA LEU A 18 3.78 -3.08 9.09
C LEU A 18 3.53 -2.37 7.76
N LEU A 19 4.62 -2.10 7.03
CA LEU A 19 4.60 -1.73 5.62
C LEU A 19 4.52 -3.00 4.78
N ILE A 20 3.56 -3.06 3.86
CA ILE A 20 3.30 -4.25 3.05
C ILE A 20 3.39 -3.92 1.55
N GLY A 21 4.35 -4.53 0.88
CA GLY A 21 4.54 -4.42 -0.56
C GLY A 21 3.76 -5.47 -1.36
N GLY A 22 3.35 -5.08 -2.58
CA GLY A 22 2.68 -5.97 -3.53
C GLY A 22 1.15 -6.02 -3.41
N MET A 23 0.55 -5.23 -2.51
CA MET A 23 -0.91 -5.07 -2.45
C MET A 23 -1.40 -4.07 -3.49
N THR A 24 -2.28 -4.48 -4.40
CA THR A 24 -2.79 -3.59 -5.46
C THR A 24 -4.31 -3.50 -5.54
N CYS A 25 -5.03 -4.19 -4.65
CA CYS A 25 -6.48 -4.16 -4.60
C CYS A 25 -7.01 -4.47 -3.20
N ALA A 26 -8.28 -4.09 -2.97
CA ALA A 26 -8.97 -4.36 -1.71
C ALA A 26 -9.04 -5.85 -1.37
N SER A 27 -9.08 -6.75 -2.36
CA SER A 27 -9.11 -8.20 -2.12
C SER A 27 -7.77 -8.76 -1.64
N CYS A 28 -6.63 -8.18 -2.06
CA CYS A 28 -5.31 -8.51 -1.50
C CYS A 28 -5.25 -8.14 -0.01
N ALA A 29 -5.66 -6.90 0.33
CA ALA A 29 -5.70 -6.46 1.74
C ALA A 29 -6.62 -7.34 2.59
N ALA A 30 -7.84 -7.63 2.12
CA ALA A 30 -8.76 -8.51 2.84
C ALA A 30 -8.21 -9.93 3.04
N ARG A 31 -7.41 -10.45 2.09
CA ARG A 31 -6.75 -11.75 2.24
C ARG A 31 -5.70 -11.71 3.35
N ILE A 32 -4.87 -10.66 3.39
CA ILE A 32 -3.81 -10.51 4.39
C ILE A 32 -4.41 -10.27 5.77
N GLU A 33 -5.39 -9.38 5.88
CA GLU A 33 -6.12 -9.10 7.12
C GLU A 33 -6.72 -10.38 7.71
N LYS A 34 -7.39 -11.19 6.88
CA LYS A 34 -7.95 -12.49 7.29
C LYS A 34 -6.87 -13.50 7.72
N ARG A 35 -5.64 -13.39 7.24
CA ARG A 35 -4.53 -14.27 7.65
C ARG A 35 -3.94 -13.83 8.99
N LEU A 36 -3.75 -12.53 9.19
CA LEU A 36 -3.26 -11.98 10.45
C LEU A 36 -4.26 -12.16 11.59
N ASN A 37 -5.55 -11.93 11.33
CA ASN A 37 -6.64 -12.14 12.31
C ASN A 37 -6.90 -13.62 12.67
N LYS A 38 -6.16 -14.58 12.09
CA LYS A 38 -6.19 -15.99 12.50
C LYS A 38 -5.20 -16.30 13.61
N LEU A 39 -4.23 -15.41 13.87
CA LEU A 39 -3.29 -15.57 14.97
C LEU A 39 -4.01 -15.26 16.29
N ASP A 40 -3.74 -16.05 17.31
CA ASP A 40 -4.43 -15.96 18.59
C ASP A 40 -4.17 -14.60 19.27
N GLY A 41 -5.26 -13.90 19.59
CA GLY A 41 -5.19 -12.58 20.23
C GLY A 41 -4.78 -11.42 19.32
N VAL A 42 -4.58 -11.67 18.01
CA VAL A 42 -4.19 -10.63 17.05
C VAL A 42 -5.42 -9.96 16.43
N THR A 43 -5.44 -8.63 16.46
CA THR A 43 -6.39 -7.80 15.72
C THR A 43 -5.63 -6.94 14.71
N ALA A 44 -5.83 -7.19 13.43
CA ALA A 44 -5.18 -6.52 12.32
C ALA A 44 -6.20 -5.81 11.42
N THR A 45 -5.85 -4.62 10.97
CA THR A 45 -6.56 -3.86 9.93
C THR A 45 -5.57 -3.49 8.83
N VAL A 46 -5.92 -3.73 7.57
CA VAL A 46 -5.01 -3.50 6.44
C VAL A 46 -5.58 -2.48 5.48
N ASN A 47 -4.77 -1.48 5.11
CA ASN A 47 -5.12 -0.46 4.14
C ASN A 47 -4.26 -0.60 2.89
N TYR A 48 -4.88 -1.02 1.77
CA TYR A 48 -4.18 -1.18 0.50
C TYR A 48 -3.76 0.15 -0.14
N ALA A 49 -4.46 1.25 0.16
CA ALA A 49 -4.16 2.56 -0.42
C ALA A 49 -2.88 3.16 0.18
N THR A 50 -2.59 2.85 1.45
CA THR A 50 -1.42 3.33 2.18
C THR A 50 -0.34 2.27 2.34
N GLU A 51 -0.53 1.08 1.77
CA GLU A 51 0.39 -0.08 1.87
C GLU A 51 0.77 -0.41 3.33
N GLN A 52 -0.19 -0.25 4.25
CA GLN A 52 0.05 -0.35 5.70
C GLN A 52 -0.93 -1.30 6.38
N ALA A 53 -0.43 -2.04 7.37
CA ALA A 53 -1.23 -2.83 8.29
C ALA A 53 -0.98 -2.37 9.72
N LYS A 54 -2.06 -2.06 10.43
CA LYS A 54 -2.06 -1.75 11.85
C LYS A 54 -2.49 -2.99 12.61
N ILE A 55 -1.67 -3.44 13.56
CA ILE A 55 -1.83 -4.72 14.23
C ILE A 55 -1.73 -4.50 15.74
N HIS A 56 -2.72 -4.99 16.48
CA HIS A 56 -2.68 -5.14 17.93
C HIS A 56 -2.44 -6.62 18.22
N ALA A 57 -1.31 -6.95 18.83
CA ALA A 57 -0.92 -8.32 19.13
C ALA A 57 -0.48 -8.44 20.60
N PRO A 58 -0.69 -9.60 21.24
CA PRO A 58 -0.13 -9.84 22.56
C PRO A 58 1.40 -9.95 22.48
N ASP A 59 2.09 -9.68 23.59
CA ASP A 59 3.55 -9.77 23.69
C ASP A 59 4.12 -11.16 23.32
N SER A 60 3.27 -12.19 23.28
CA SER A 60 3.62 -13.54 22.85
C SER A 60 3.82 -13.69 21.34
N VAL A 61 3.36 -12.72 20.53
CA VAL A 61 3.51 -12.74 19.06
C VAL A 61 4.58 -11.73 18.67
N SER A 62 5.66 -12.21 18.05
CA SER A 62 6.75 -11.33 17.64
C SER A 62 6.40 -10.59 16.33
N THR A 63 7.03 -9.43 16.12
CA THR A 63 6.91 -8.71 14.84
C THR A 63 7.39 -9.57 13.66
N ASP A 64 8.40 -10.42 13.87
CA ASP A 64 8.92 -11.33 12.85
C ASP A 64 7.88 -12.41 12.47
N ASP A 65 7.09 -12.91 13.43
CA ASP A 65 6.00 -13.84 13.14
C ASP A 65 4.91 -13.20 12.29
N LEU A 66 4.58 -11.93 12.56
CA LEU A 66 3.62 -11.16 11.76
C LEU A 66 4.14 -10.95 10.33
N VAL A 67 5.43 -10.63 10.18
CA VAL A 67 6.09 -10.50 8.87
C VAL A 67 6.06 -11.83 8.11
N ALA A 68 6.49 -12.92 8.75
CA ALA A 68 6.48 -14.26 8.18
C ALA A 68 5.06 -14.69 7.76
N GLN A 69 4.05 -14.31 8.53
CA GLN A 69 2.65 -14.59 8.22
C GLN A 69 2.18 -13.86 6.95
N VAL A 70 2.64 -12.62 6.71
CA VAL A 70 2.37 -11.88 5.46
C VAL A 70 3.17 -12.46 4.29
N GLU A 71 4.43 -12.82 4.50
CA GLU A 71 5.29 -13.45 3.49
C GLU A 71 4.77 -14.81 3.03
N SER A 72 4.24 -15.62 3.96
CA SER A 72 3.56 -16.88 3.63
C SER A 72 2.31 -16.69 2.75
N ALA A 73 1.74 -15.48 2.73
CA ALA A 73 0.64 -15.11 1.85
C ALA A 73 1.09 -14.61 0.47
N GLY A 74 2.40 -14.52 0.22
CA GLY A 74 3.00 -14.11 -1.05
C GLY A 74 3.29 -12.61 -1.18
N TYR A 75 3.36 -11.88 -0.06
CA TYR A 75 3.60 -10.43 -0.03
C TYR A 75 4.86 -10.11 0.75
N THR A 76 5.46 -8.93 0.53
CA THR A 76 6.61 -8.49 1.34
C THR A 76 6.11 -7.66 2.51
N ALA A 77 6.63 -7.87 3.72
CA ALA A 77 6.30 -7.05 4.88
C ALA A 77 7.56 -6.56 5.61
N ARG A 78 7.52 -5.35 6.15
CA ARG A 78 8.59 -4.81 7.02
C ARG A 78 7.98 -4.00 8.16
N PRO A 79 8.60 -3.97 9.35
CA PRO A 79 8.16 -3.11 10.43
C PRO A 79 8.21 -1.65 10.00
N ALA A 80 7.11 -0.91 10.20
CA ALA A 80 7.16 0.53 10.16
C ALA A 80 7.99 0.99 11.36
N ARG A 81 8.96 1.89 11.15
CA ARG A 81 9.79 2.40 12.24
C ARG A 81 8.90 3.20 13.18
N THR A 82 8.51 2.60 14.31
CA THR A 82 7.83 3.31 15.38
C THR A 82 8.83 4.26 16.03
N VAL A 83 8.46 5.53 16.14
CA VAL A 83 9.22 6.56 16.85
C VAL A 83 9.24 6.18 18.35
N GLY A 84 10.18 5.33 18.77
CA GLY A 84 10.21 4.83 20.15
C GLY A 84 11.25 3.78 20.52
N GLN A 85 12.00 3.19 19.57
CA GLN A 85 13.11 2.27 19.88
C GLN A 85 14.43 3.05 19.92
N PRO A 86 15.12 3.18 21.08
CA PRO A 86 16.46 3.74 21.11
C PRO A 86 17.44 2.66 20.63
N SER A 87 17.85 2.76 19.37
CA SER A 87 19.03 2.07 18.86
C SER A 87 20.07 3.12 18.56
N GLY A 88 21.08 3.20 19.44
CA GLY A 88 22.29 3.96 19.17
C GLY A 88 23.02 3.36 17.98
N ASP A 89 23.16 4.14 16.92
CA ASP A 89 24.46 4.46 16.35
C ASP A 89 24.30 5.57 15.31
N GLU A 90 25.10 6.62 15.49
CA GLU A 90 25.19 7.77 14.60
C GLU A 90 25.83 7.38 13.27
N GLY A 91 25.16 7.75 12.17
CA GLY A 91 25.69 7.64 10.82
C GLY A 91 24.86 8.52 9.88
N SER A 92 25.40 9.71 9.59
CA SER A 92 24.79 10.86 8.93
C SER A 92 24.07 10.58 7.60
N SER A 93 22.89 11.19 7.40
CA SER A 93 22.43 11.76 6.12
C SER A 93 21.28 12.75 6.39
N PRO A 94 21.39 14.02 5.95
CA PRO A 94 20.37 15.04 6.14
C PRO A 94 19.35 14.95 5.01
N ASP A 95 18.22 14.29 5.24
CA ASP A 95 17.01 14.55 4.46
C ASP A 95 15.83 14.02 5.26
N GLU A 96 15.23 14.92 6.01
CA GLU A 96 13.84 14.82 6.42
C GLU A 96 13.03 14.82 5.11
N VAL A 97 12.85 13.63 4.54
CA VAL A 97 12.10 13.46 3.29
C VAL A 97 10.65 13.84 3.60
N ASP A 98 10.32 15.09 3.29
CA ASP A 98 8.98 15.64 3.34
C ASP A 98 8.01 14.67 2.65
N GLU A 99 7.24 13.92 3.46
CA GLU A 99 6.30 12.86 3.03
C GLU A 99 5.25 13.36 2.02
N THR A 100 5.16 14.68 1.79
CA THR A 100 4.21 15.31 0.86
C THR A 100 4.72 15.43 -0.58
N LEU A 101 6.03 15.28 -0.81
CA LEU A 101 6.67 15.35 -2.13
C LEU A 101 6.16 14.29 -3.13
N PRO A 102 5.97 13.00 -2.78
CA PRO A 102 5.51 12.00 -3.76
C PRO A 102 4.08 12.25 -4.25
N LEU A 103 3.22 12.88 -3.43
CA LEU A 103 1.83 13.17 -3.79
C LEU A 103 1.73 14.39 -4.72
N ARG A 104 2.49 15.46 -4.43
CA ARG A 104 2.61 16.64 -5.29
C ARG A 104 3.19 16.28 -6.65
N ASN A 105 4.20 15.42 -6.70
CA ASN A 105 4.82 15.03 -7.96
C ASN A 105 3.86 14.22 -8.84
N ARG A 106 3.03 13.34 -8.25
CA ARG A 106 1.95 12.62 -8.97
C ARG A 106 0.85 13.56 -9.46
N LEU A 107 0.44 14.55 -8.67
CA LEU A 107 -0.55 15.56 -9.07
C LEU A 107 -0.04 16.41 -10.23
N ILE A 108 1.20 16.90 -10.15
CA ILE A 108 1.82 17.73 -11.19
C ILE A 108 1.99 16.91 -12.48
N THR A 109 2.45 15.67 -12.38
CA THR A 109 2.61 14.79 -13.55
C THR A 109 1.26 14.51 -14.23
N SER A 110 0.21 14.25 -13.43
CA SER A 110 -1.14 14.02 -13.96
C SER A 110 -1.71 15.28 -14.61
N ALA A 111 -1.51 16.45 -14.00
CA ALA A 111 -1.95 17.73 -14.54
C ALA A 111 -1.23 18.08 -15.85
N VAL A 112 0.09 17.88 -15.93
CA VAL A 112 0.88 18.15 -17.15
C VAL A 112 0.45 17.24 -18.30
N LEU A 113 0.09 15.98 -18.04
CA LEU A 113 -0.40 15.06 -19.06
C LEU A 113 -1.85 15.36 -19.50
N ALA A 114 -2.71 15.81 -18.58
CA ALA A 114 -4.12 16.08 -18.87
C ALA A 114 -4.35 17.42 -19.58
N VAL A 115 -3.57 18.45 -19.27
CA VAL A 115 -3.75 19.82 -19.80
C VAL A 115 -3.70 19.88 -21.34
N PRO A 116 -2.72 19.27 -22.04
CA PRO A 116 -2.68 19.29 -23.50
C PRO A 116 -3.89 18.61 -24.15
N VAL A 117 -4.40 17.53 -23.56
CA VAL A 117 -5.57 16.78 -24.05
C VAL A 117 -6.84 17.61 -23.89
N ILE A 118 -7.02 18.28 -22.74
CA ILE A 118 -8.17 19.15 -22.47
C ILE A 118 -8.16 20.37 -23.40
N LEU A 119 -6.99 21.01 -23.59
CA LEU A 119 -6.85 22.13 -24.52
C LEU A 119 -7.17 21.73 -25.96
N MET A 120 -6.77 20.53 -26.38
CA MET A 120 -7.13 19.99 -27.69
C MET A 120 -8.66 19.77 -27.83
N ALA A 121 -9.33 19.31 -26.79
CA ALA A 121 -10.77 19.04 -26.80
C ALA A 121 -11.63 20.32 -26.76
N MET A 122 -11.12 21.40 -26.17
CA MET A 122 -11.86 22.64 -25.92
C MET A 122 -11.74 23.67 -27.07
N VAL A 123 -10.91 23.42 -28.08
CA VAL A 123 -10.71 24.30 -29.25
C VAL A 123 -11.25 23.65 -30.53
N PRO A 124 -12.51 23.95 -30.95
CA PRO A 124 -13.16 23.34 -32.11
C PRO A 124 -12.53 23.72 -33.45
N ALA A 125 -11.72 24.79 -33.49
CA ALA A 125 -11.06 25.29 -34.70
C ALA A 125 -9.93 24.38 -35.24
N LEU A 126 -9.55 23.33 -34.50
CA LEU A 126 -8.54 22.34 -34.88
C LEU A 126 -9.14 21.02 -35.39
N GLN A 127 -10.46 20.92 -35.51
CA GLN A 127 -11.14 19.71 -35.99
C GLN A 127 -11.15 19.68 -37.52
N PHE A 128 -10.13 19.04 -38.10
CA PHE A 128 -10.07 18.66 -39.51
C PHE A 128 -10.53 17.21 -39.72
N ASP A 129 -10.85 16.84 -40.97
CA ASP A 129 -11.20 15.46 -41.33
C ASP A 129 -10.14 14.48 -40.80
N TYR A 130 -10.58 13.38 -40.16
CA TYR A 130 -9.78 12.35 -39.48
C TYR A 130 -9.19 12.67 -38.09
N TRP A 131 -9.54 13.81 -37.46
CA TRP A 131 -9.15 14.15 -36.08
C TRP A 131 -9.37 13.02 -35.05
N GLN A 132 -10.43 12.22 -35.21
CA GLN A 132 -10.78 11.11 -34.31
C GLN A 132 -9.71 10.01 -34.24
N TRP A 133 -8.99 9.78 -35.33
CA TRP A 133 -7.91 8.79 -35.37
C TRP A 133 -6.64 9.32 -34.71
N LEU A 134 -6.35 10.62 -34.88
CA LEU A 134 -5.22 11.27 -34.24
C LEU A 134 -5.39 11.30 -32.72
N SER A 135 -6.58 11.63 -32.23
CA SER A 135 -6.90 11.61 -30.80
C SER A 135 -6.81 10.20 -30.21
N LEU A 136 -7.26 9.17 -30.95
CA LEU A 136 -7.10 7.76 -30.53
C LEU A 136 -5.61 7.37 -30.42
N THR A 137 -4.78 7.72 -31.40
CA THR A 137 -3.33 7.45 -31.36
C THR A 137 -2.62 8.19 -30.25
N LEU A 138 -3.08 9.39 -29.88
CA LEU A 138 -2.50 10.16 -28.77
C LEU A 138 -2.97 9.67 -27.40
N ALA A 139 -4.21 9.18 -27.30
CA ALA A 139 -4.75 8.62 -26.07
C ALA A 139 -4.12 7.25 -25.72
N ALA A 140 -3.78 6.44 -26.73
CA ALA A 140 -3.23 5.10 -26.51
C ALA A 140 -1.96 5.09 -25.65
N PRO A 141 -0.91 5.91 -25.88
CA PRO A 141 0.26 6.01 -25.01
C PRO A 141 -0.08 6.43 -23.58
N VAL A 142 -1.00 7.39 -23.41
CA VAL A 142 -1.37 7.89 -22.07
C VAL A 142 -2.10 6.81 -21.27
N VAL A 143 -3.06 6.11 -21.90
CA VAL A 143 -3.81 5.03 -21.26
C VAL A 143 -2.90 3.83 -20.98
N THR A 144 -2.05 3.46 -21.92
CA THR A 144 -1.14 2.31 -21.74
C THR A 144 -0.07 2.60 -20.69
N TRP A 145 0.52 3.80 -20.68
CA TRP A 145 1.51 4.18 -19.67
C TRP A 145 0.87 4.38 -18.28
N GLY A 146 -0.33 4.96 -18.22
CA GLY A 146 -1.09 5.10 -16.97
C GLY A 146 -1.59 3.77 -16.40
N ALA A 147 -1.93 2.81 -17.26
CA ALA A 147 -2.40 1.47 -16.87
C ALA A 147 -1.26 0.45 -16.65
N TRP A 148 -0.04 0.73 -17.12
CA TRP A 148 1.13 -0.11 -16.94
C TRP A 148 1.36 -0.65 -15.51
N PRO A 149 1.25 0.16 -14.43
CA PRO A 149 1.39 -0.36 -13.08
C PRO A 149 0.34 -1.41 -12.70
N PHE A 150 -0.90 -1.26 -13.19
CA PHE A 150 -1.98 -2.23 -12.97
C PHE A 150 -1.76 -3.52 -13.78
N HIS A 151 -1.33 -3.41 -15.04
CA HIS A 151 -1.01 -4.58 -15.87
C HIS A 151 0.17 -5.38 -15.33
N ARG A 152 1.21 -4.70 -14.84
CA ARG A 152 2.37 -5.35 -14.20
C ARG A 152 1.93 -6.13 -12.97
N ALA A 153 1.11 -5.55 -12.10
CA ALA A 153 0.60 -6.22 -10.89
C ALA A 153 -0.22 -7.48 -11.22
N ALA A 154 -1.07 -7.43 -12.24
CA ALA A 154 -1.83 -8.60 -12.69
C ALA A 154 -0.93 -9.73 -13.20
N TRP A 155 0.13 -9.42 -13.94
CA TRP A 155 1.07 -10.41 -14.47
C TRP A 155 1.91 -11.06 -13.35
N LEU A 156 2.31 -10.29 -12.35
CA LEU A 156 3.04 -10.80 -11.18
C LEU A 156 2.17 -11.76 -10.34
N ASN A 157 0.86 -11.48 -10.18
CA ASN A 157 -0.05 -12.38 -9.48
C ASN A 157 -0.28 -13.71 -10.23
N LEU A 158 -0.32 -13.68 -11.57
CA LEU A 158 -0.49 -14.89 -12.37
C LEU A 158 0.72 -15.83 -12.29
N ARG A 159 1.95 -15.30 -12.24
CA ARG A 159 3.17 -16.13 -12.12
C ARG A 159 3.37 -16.75 -10.73
N HIS A 160 2.67 -16.27 -9.70
CA HIS A 160 2.72 -16.82 -8.34
C HIS A 160 1.50 -17.71 -8.03
N ALA A 161 0.64 -17.97 -9.01
CA ALA A 161 -0.56 -18.81 -8.86
C ALA A 161 -0.34 -20.30 -9.21
N THR A 162 0.91 -20.73 -9.38
CA THR A 162 1.35 -22.13 -9.49
C THR A 162 2.16 -22.52 -8.28
#